data_AF-A0A427TGZ8-F1
#
_entry.id   AF-A0A427TGZ8-F1
#
_cell.length_a   1.000
_cell.length_b   1.000
_cell.length_c   1.000
_cell.angle_alpha   90.00
_cell.angle_beta   90.00
_cell.angle_gamma   90.00
#
_symmetry.space_group_name_H-M   'P 1'
#
loop_
_entity.id
_entity.type
_entity.pdbx_description
1 polymer ?
#
loop_
_entity_poly.entity_id
_entity_poly.type
_entity_poly.pdbx_seq_one_letter_code
_entity_poly.pdbx_strand_id
1 'polypeptide(L)'
;MKRAKKVSVTALSLVLSISFASGAMASNGKAKGLENAPGQSENFSKGITTEVLVTKNVTEEVRVDVETSTNSTTEPKSSSLVKIVEESVTTVEKHPTKNEYRDVITITIKEVTTTSTWDETTTLTTTTTTETPVTITETIETTIQHRGAPGSNGKLLLSDSVVIGKDEVKGDPLVSETSETTVTEGEVTSQTTSKVIDTKVERSGWKIGHNN
;
A
#
# COMPACT_ATOMS: atom_id res chain seq x y z
N MET A 1 4.50 -27.79 -31.28
CA MET A 1 5.22 -26.52 -31.05
C MET A 1 6.57 -26.85 -30.43
N LYS A 2 7.66 -27.05 -31.18
CA LYS A 2 8.63 -26.05 -31.66
C LYS A 2 8.88 -24.87 -30.70
N ARG A 3 9.95 -24.95 -29.89
CA ARG A 3 11.09 -23.99 -29.84
C ARG A 3 11.98 -24.27 -28.61
N ALA A 4 12.77 -25.34 -28.65
CA ALA A 4 14.00 -25.41 -27.86
C ALA A 4 15.02 -24.46 -28.53
N LYS A 5 14.99 -23.19 -28.13
CA LYS A 5 15.87 -22.14 -28.65
C LYS A 5 17.14 -22.08 -27.79
N LYS A 6 18.26 -22.51 -28.38
CA LYS A 6 19.57 -21.85 -28.35
C LYS A 6 19.97 -21.17 -27.03
N VAL A 7 20.34 -21.95 -26.01
CA VAL A 7 21.11 -21.47 -24.85
C VAL A 7 22.16 -22.53 -24.50
N SER A 8 23.14 -22.77 -25.39
CA SER A 8 24.37 -23.52 -25.05
C SER A 8 25.39 -23.48 -26.19
N VAL A 9 25.71 -22.29 -26.70
CA VAL A 9 26.83 -22.12 -27.67
C VAL A 9 27.70 -20.90 -27.32
N THR A 10 27.17 -19.89 -26.61
CA THR A 10 27.93 -18.68 -26.28
C THR A 10 28.91 -18.86 -25.12
N ALA A 11 28.58 -19.69 -24.11
CA ALA A 11 29.44 -19.92 -22.94
C ALA A 11 30.73 -20.70 -23.29
N LEU A 12 30.69 -21.58 -24.30
CA LEU A 12 31.88 -22.34 -24.72
C LEU A 12 32.79 -21.55 -25.67
N SER A 13 32.29 -20.50 -26.32
CA SER A 13 33.10 -19.64 -27.21
C SER A 13 33.97 -18.62 -26.45
N LEU A 14 33.57 -18.24 -25.22
CA LEU A 14 34.33 -17.27 -24.41
C LEU A 14 35.59 -17.87 -23.77
N VAL A 15 35.63 -19.20 -23.57
CA VAL A 15 36.82 -19.92 -23.08
C VAL A 15 37.86 -20.12 -24.19
N LEU A 16 37.45 -20.03 -25.46
CA LEU A 16 38.34 -20.20 -26.61
C LEU A 16 39.03 -18.91 -27.10
N SER A 17 38.48 -17.73 -26.81
CA SER A 17 39.11 -16.44 -27.16
C SER A 17 40.20 -15.98 -26.19
N ILE A 18 40.32 -16.60 -25.01
CA ILE A 18 41.43 -16.35 -24.07
C ILE A 18 42.71 -17.09 -24.52
N SER A 19 42.61 -18.02 -25.46
CA SER A 19 43.73 -18.84 -25.93
C SER A 19 44.50 -18.27 -27.13
N PHE A 20 44.27 -17.02 -27.54
CA PHE A 20 45.01 -16.36 -28.64
C PHE A 20 45.60 -14.99 -28.30
N ALA A 21 45.96 -14.77 -27.03
CA ALA A 21 46.91 -13.71 -26.64
C ALA A 21 48.11 -14.25 -25.84
N SER A 22 48.25 -15.57 -25.71
CA SER A 22 49.45 -16.25 -25.22
C SER A 22 50.37 -16.57 -26.41
N GLY A 23 51.08 -15.54 -26.92
CA GLY A 23 51.89 -15.71 -28.13
C GLY A 23 52.92 -14.63 -28.42
N ALA A 24 53.42 -13.92 -27.40
CA ALA A 24 54.65 -13.15 -27.52
C ALA A 24 55.28 -12.98 -26.13
N MET A 25 55.95 -14.03 -25.65
CA MET A 25 56.95 -13.87 -24.59
C MET A 25 58.16 -13.12 -25.19
N ALA A 26 58.09 -11.79 -25.19
CA ALA A 26 59.29 -10.97 -25.24
C ALA A 26 59.77 -10.77 -23.81
N SER A 27 60.63 -11.70 -23.38
CA SER A 27 61.49 -11.55 -22.20
C SER A 27 62.22 -10.21 -22.26
N ASN A 28 61.81 -9.23 -21.45
CA ASN A 28 62.69 -8.21 -20.91
C ASN A 28 62.04 -7.49 -19.73
N GLY A 29 62.42 -7.90 -18.52
CA GLY A 29 62.47 -7.00 -17.37
C GLY A 29 61.20 -6.85 -16.51
N LYS A 30 61.09 -7.72 -15.49
CA LYS A 30 60.51 -7.44 -14.16
C LYS A 30 59.15 -6.71 -14.12
N ALA A 31 58.06 -7.42 -14.41
CA ALA A 31 56.75 -7.10 -13.82
C ALA A 31 56.70 -7.64 -12.38
N LYS A 32 57.56 -7.11 -11.49
CA LYS A 32 57.52 -7.44 -10.05
C LYS A 32 56.34 -6.67 -9.44
N GLY A 33 55.13 -7.22 -9.44
CA GLY A 33 54.05 -6.64 -8.62
C GLY A 33 52.61 -7.03 -8.95
N LEU A 34 52.27 -7.31 -10.21
CA LEU A 34 50.86 -7.56 -10.61
C LEU A 34 50.49 -9.04 -10.79
N GLU A 35 51.47 -9.95 -10.82
CA GLU A 35 51.25 -11.39 -11.09
C GLU A 35 50.35 -12.10 -10.04
N ASN A 36 50.02 -11.46 -8.93
CA ASN A 36 49.32 -12.08 -7.79
C ASN A 36 47.90 -11.54 -7.52
N ALA A 37 47.39 -10.56 -8.28
CA ALA A 37 46.05 -10.02 -8.06
C ALA A 37 45.05 -10.62 -9.08
N PRO A 38 44.02 -11.38 -8.64
CA PRO A 38 43.02 -11.91 -9.55
C PRO A 38 42.27 -10.78 -10.26
N GLY A 39 42.20 -10.82 -11.59
CA GLY A 39 41.50 -9.81 -12.41
C GLY A 39 42.36 -8.65 -12.91
N GLN A 40 43.69 -8.72 -12.76
CA GLN A 40 44.62 -7.74 -13.33
C GLN A 40 45.52 -8.38 -14.38
N SER A 41 45.77 -7.69 -15.50
CA SER A 41 46.80 -8.08 -16.46
C SER A 41 47.57 -6.86 -16.96
N GLU A 42 48.85 -7.05 -17.25
CA GLU A 42 49.74 -5.99 -17.71
C GLU A 42 50.54 -6.50 -18.92
N ASN A 43 50.65 -5.67 -19.96
CA ASN A 43 51.45 -5.97 -21.15
C ASN A 43 52.29 -4.75 -21.54
N PHE A 44 53.56 -4.98 -21.85
CA PHE A 44 54.48 -3.93 -22.29
C PHE A 44 54.95 -4.18 -23.73
N SER A 45 54.66 -3.24 -24.63
CA SER A 45 55.06 -3.32 -26.02
C SER A 45 55.37 -1.94 -26.60
N LYS A 46 56.48 -1.84 -27.35
CA LYS A 46 56.89 -0.62 -28.06
C LYS A 46 56.93 0.66 -27.17
N GLY A 47 57.34 0.51 -25.91
CA GLY A 47 57.43 1.65 -24.98
C GLY A 47 56.10 2.10 -24.37
N ILE A 48 55.05 1.30 -24.52
CA ILE A 48 53.71 1.52 -23.94
C ILE A 48 53.39 0.33 -23.05
N THR A 49 52.94 0.61 -21.83
CA THR A 49 52.31 -0.37 -20.94
C THR A 49 50.80 -0.25 -21.08
N THR A 50 50.13 -1.39 -21.21
CA THR A 50 48.67 -1.53 -21.14
C THR A 50 48.32 -2.36 -19.91
N GLU A 51 47.52 -1.79 -19.03
CA GLU A 51 46.97 -2.44 -17.84
C GLU A 51 45.48 -2.68 -18.06
N VAL A 52 45.02 -3.90 -17.78
CA VAL A 52 43.59 -4.24 -17.74
C VAL A 52 43.23 -4.60 -16.31
N LEU A 53 42.30 -3.84 -15.76
CA LEU A 53 41.77 -3.99 -14.40
C LEU A 53 40.30 -4.41 -14.48
N VAL A 54 39.99 -5.58 -13.94
CA VAL A 54 38.61 -6.03 -13.74
C VAL A 54 38.20 -5.74 -12.31
N THR A 55 37.16 -4.92 -12.15
CA THR A 55 36.55 -4.60 -10.86
C THR A 55 35.13 -5.14 -10.81
N LYS A 56 34.69 -5.54 -9.61
CA LYS A 56 33.31 -5.91 -9.34
C LYS A 56 32.71 -4.90 -8.37
N ASN A 57 31.70 -4.19 -8.82
CA ASN A 57 30.90 -3.30 -8.00
C ASN A 57 29.65 -4.04 -7.56
N VAL A 58 29.48 -4.18 -6.25
CA VAL A 58 28.31 -4.82 -5.65
C VAL A 58 27.42 -3.73 -5.07
N THR A 59 26.17 -3.69 -5.51
CA THR A 59 25.14 -2.79 -4.99
C THR A 59 24.01 -3.62 -4.40
N GLU A 60 23.52 -3.21 -3.24
CA GLU A 60 22.38 -3.82 -2.56
C GLU A 60 21.19 -2.87 -2.65
N GLU A 61 20.08 -3.38 -3.15
CA GLU A 61 18.82 -2.65 -3.31
C GLU A 61 17.68 -3.46 -2.69
N VAL A 62 16.60 -2.78 -2.31
CA VAL A 62 15.35 -3.44 -1.89
C VAL A 62 14.26 -3.03 -2.88
N ARG A 63 13.68 -4.02 -3.57
CA ARG A 63 12.50 -3.81 -4.40
C ARG A 63 11.26 -4.00 -3.56
N VAL A 64 10.37 -3.01 -3.59
CA VAL A 64 9.14 -2.99 -2.79
C VAL A 64 7.95 -3.09 -3.73
N ASP A 65 7.18 -4.16 -3.61
CA ASP A 65 5.91 -4.35 -4.29
C ASP A 65 4.77 -4.25 -3.27
N VAL A 66 3.77 -3.42 -3.57
CA VAL A 66 2.62 -3.18 -2.68
C VAL A 66 1.36 -3.60 -3.42
N GLU A 67 0.61 -4.52 -2.82
CA GLU A 67 -0.70 -4.96 -3.30
C GLU A 67 -1.77 -4.59 -2.29
N THR A 68 -2.86 -4.01 -2.76
CA THR A 68 -4.01 -3.65 -1.92
C THR A 68 -5.23 -4.42 -2.39
N SER A 69 -5.91 -5.07 -1.44
CA SER A 69 -7.18 -5.75 -1.66
C SER A 69 -8.24 -5.15 -0.74
N THR A 70 -9.43 -4.95 -1.27
CA THR A 70 -10.56 -4.40 -0.51
C THR A 70 -11.73 -5.35 -0.64
N ASN A 71 -12.31 -5.72 0.51
CA ASN A 71 -13.54 -6.48 0.58
C ASN A 71 -14.58 -5.67 1.37
N SER A 72 -15.83 -5.68 0.92
CA SER A 72 -16.91 -4.93 1.56
C SER A 72 -18.12 -5.83 1.73
N THR A 73 -18.69 -5.80 2.93
CA THR A 73 -19.92 -6.49 3.28
C THR A 73 -20.91 -5.46 3.80
N THR A 74 -22.13 -5.51 3.27
CA THR A 74 -23.23 -4.65 3.70
C THR A 74 -24.27 -5.47 4.43
N GLU A 75 -24.65 -5.03 5.63
CA GLU A 75 -25.66 -5.67 6.47
C GLU A 75 -26.75 -4.67 6.87
N PRO A 76 -28.04 -5.06 6.82
CA PRO A 76 -29.11 -4.20 7.32
C PRO A 76 -29.08 -4.15 8.85
N LYS A 77 -29.20 -2.96 9.41
CA LYS A 77 -29.31 -2.68 10.85
C LYS A 77 -30.61 -1.95 11.17
N SER A 78 -31.03 -2.05 12.43
CA SER A 78 -32.20 -1.35 12.93
C SER A 78 -32.07 -0.98 14.40
N SER A 79 -32.68 0.12 14.79
CA SER A 79 -32.79 0.58 16.18
C SER A 79 -34.16 1.19 16.43
N SER A 80 -34.71 0.97 17.62
CA SER A 80 -36.03 1.46 18.00
C SER A 80 -35.94 2.30 19.27
N LEU A 81 -36.48 3.51 19.21
CA LEU A 81 -36.61 4.40 20.35
C LEU A 81 -38.09 4.52 20.73
N VAL A 82 -38.39 4.21 21.99
CA VAL A 82 -39.74 4.32 22.55
C VAL A 82 -39.81 5.53 23.46
N LYS A 83 -40.80 6.40 23.24
CA LYS A 83 -41.06 7.60 24.05
C LYS A 83 -42.52 7.66 24.45
N ILE A 84 -42.79 7.93 25.73
CA ILE A 84 -44.13 8.24 26.23
C ILE A 84 -44.36 9.75 26.01
N VAL A 85 -45.48 10.10 25.38
CA VAL A 85 -45.90 11.49 25.14
C VAL A 85 -47.30 11.69 25.70
N GLU A 86 -47.53 12.80 26.40
CA GLU A 86 -48.85 13.20 26.88
C GLU A 86 -49.36 14.36 26.04
N GLU A 87 -50.57 14.23 25.51
CA GLU A 87 -51.28 15.28 24.78
C GLU A 87 -52.55 15.65 25.55
N SER A 88 -52.70 16.92 25.93
CA SER A 88 -53.90 17.42 26.60
C SER A 88 -54.75 18.24 25.64
N VAL A 89 -56.02 17.89 25.49
CA VAL A 89 -57.01 18.67 24.75
C VAL A 89 -58.06 19.17 25.73
N THR A 90 -58.29 20.48 25.76
CA THR A 90 -59.36 21.10 26.57
C THR A 90 -60.56 21.38 25.68
N THR A 91 -61.72 20.89 26.08
CA THR A 91 -63.02 21.15 25.43
C THR A 91 -64.01 21.73 26.43
N VAL A 92 -65.00 22.46 25.95
CA VAL A 92 -66.05 23.05 26.80
C VAL A 92 -67.30 22.20 26.73
N GLU A 93 -67.77 21.72 27.87
CA GLU A 93 -69.05 20.99 28.01
C GLU A 93 -70.11 21.91 28.62
N LYS A 94 -71.27 22.01 27.97
CA LYS A 94 -72.41 22.80 28.45
C LYS A 94 -73.27 21.98 29.42
N HIS A 95 -73.77 22.62 30.48
CA HIS A 95 -74.70 21.96 31.40
C HIS A 95 -76.00 21.62 30.65
N PRO A 96 -76.55 20.41 30.83
CA PRO A 96 -77.70 19.96 30.04
C PRO A 96 -78.96 20.82 30.25
N THR A 97 -79.09 21.45 31.43
CA THR A 97 -80.32 22.17 31.83
C THR A 97 -80.12 23.57 32.43
N LYS A 98 -78.87 24.03 32.61
CA LYS A 98 -78.56 25.33 33.27
C LYS A 98 -77.64 26.13 32.37
N ASN A 99 -77.61 27.45 32.54
CA ASN A 99 -76.63 28.31 31.85
C ASN A 99 -75.25 28.21 32.52
N GLU A 100 -74.67 27.03 32.50
CA GLU A 100 -73.38 26.72 33.10
C GLU A 100 -72.51 25.97 32.07
N TYR A 101 -71.20 26.09 32.19
CA TYR A 101 -70.22 25.36 31.40
C TYR A 101 -69.12 24.79 32.31
N ARG A 102 -68.45 23.73 31.85
CA ARG A 102 -67.24 23.20 32.49
C ARG A 102 -66.18 22.92 31.46
N ASP A 103 -64.93 23.04 31.88
CA ASP A 103 -63.79 22.64 31.07
C ASP A 103 -63.58 21.13 31.26
N VAL A 104 -63.45 20.41 30.16
CA VAL A 104 -63.13 18.98 30.12
C VAL A 104 -61.76 18.84 29.49
N ILE A 105 -60.78 18.44 30.31
CA ILE A 105 -59.41 18.19 29.88
C ILE A 105 -59.30 16.68 29.63
N THR A 106 -59.08 16.31 28.38
CA THR A 106 -58.75 14.94 27.98
C THR A 106 -57.25 14.85 27.79
N ILE A 107 -56.58 14.08 28.65
CA ILE A 107 -55.15 13.78 28.56
C ILE A 107 -55.02 12.41 27.89
N THR A 108 -54.47 12.37 26.69
CA THR A 108 -54.17 11.14 25.97
C THR A 108 -52.68 10.84 26.14
N ILE A 109 -52.37 9.71 26.75
CA ILE A 109 -51.00 9.21 26.86
C ILE A 109 -50.74 8.29 25.67
N LYS A 110 -49.73 8.62 24.87
CA LYS A 110 -49.31 7.87 23.69
C LYS A 110 -47.93 7.29 23.90
N GLU A 111 -47.75 6.03 23.53
CA GLU A 111 -46.44 5.45 23.26
C GLU A 111 -46.08 5.75 21.81
N VAL A 112 -45.00 6.47 21.59
CA VAL A 112 -44.46 6.82 20.28
C VAL A 112 -43.19 6.01 20.06
N THR A 113 -43.23 5.12 19.08
CA THR A 113 -42.09 4.27 18.71
C THR A 113 -41.52 4.77 17.39
N THR A 114 -40.26 5.19 17.41
CA THR A 114 -39.52 5.57 16.21
C THR A 114 -38.51 4.46 15.90
N THR A 115 -38.74 3.76 14.80
CA THR A 115 -37.82 2.74 14.28
C THR A 115 -36.96 3.38 13.21
N SER A 116 -35.64 3.28 13.35
CA SER A 116 -34.67 3.69 12.36
C SER A 116 -33.99 2.47 11.76
N THR A 117 -33.88 2.43 10.44
CA THR A 117 -33.24 1.35 9.67
C THR A 117 -32.19 1.94 8.75
N TRP A 118 -31.03 1.28 8.67
CA TRP A 118 -29.93 1.69 7.81
C TRP A 118 -29.14 0.47 7.34
N ASP A 119 -28.46 0.60 6.22
CA ASP A 119 -27.46 -0.38 5.79
C ASP A 119 -26.11 0.02 6.38
N GLU A 120 -25.43 -0.91 7.04
CA GLU A 120 -24.08 -0.73 7.56
C GLU A 120 -23.09 -1.45 6.64
N THR A 121 -22.14 -0.71 6.07
CA THR A 121 -21.09 -1.28 5.22
C THR A 121 -19.80 -1.38 6.02
N THR A 122 -19.30 -2.60 6.18
CA THR A 122 -17.98 -2.88 6.74
C THR A 122 -17.01 -3.13 5.58
N THR A 123 -15.98 -2.30 5.48
CA THR A 123 -14.92 -2.41 4.48
C THR A 123 -13.63 -2.83 5.16
N LEU A 124 -13.09 -3.97 4.74
CA LEU A 124 -11.79 -4.49 5.12
C LEU A 124 -10.80 -4.21 3.97
N THR A 125 -9.77 -3.42 4.26
CA THR A 125 -8.67 -3.15 3.34
C THR A 125 -7.43 -3.86 3.85
N THR A 126 -6.91 -4.80 3.07
CA THR A 126 -5.67 -5.50 3.33
C THR A 126 -4.59 -4.95 2.40
N THR A 127 -3.48 -4.52 2.98
CA THR A 127 -2.29 -4.10 2.23
C THR A 127 -1.17 -5.10 2.50
N THR A 128 -0.71 -5.75 1.43
CA THR A 128 0.41 -6.68 1.45
C THR A 128 1.62 -5.96 0.87
N THR A 129 2.69 -5.84 1.65
CA THR A 129 3.97 -5.28 1.20
C THR A 129 4.98 -6.41 1.10
N THR A 130 5.54 -6.59 -0.09
CA THR A 130 6.60 -7.56 -0.38
C THR A 130 7.90 -6.83 -0.65
N GLU A 131 8.89 -7.02 0.22
CA GLU A 131 10.23 -6.48 0.07
C GLU A 131 11.17 -7.58 -0.41
N THR A 132 11.73 -7.42 -1.60
CA THR A 132 12.72 -8.36 -2.16
C THR A 132 14.09 -7.70 -2.14
N PRO A 133 15.04 -8.18 -1.32
CA PRO A 133 16.43 -7.73 -1.41
C PRO A 133 17.04 -8.22 -2.73
N VAL A 134 17.76 -7.33 -3.41
CA VAL A 134 18.40 -7.58 -4.69
C VAL A 134 19.85 -7.17 -4.61
N THR A 135 20.76 -8.09 -4.92
CA THR A 135 22.18 -7.81 -5.07
C THR A 135 22.51 -7.72 -6.56
N ILE A 136 22.99 -6.56 -6.98
CA ILE A 136 23.43 -6.31 -8.36
C ILE A 136 24.95 -6.27 -8.37
N THR A 137 25.57 -7.17 -9.13
CA THR A 137 27.02 -7.19 -9.34
C THR A 137 27.33 -6.71 -10.75
N GLU A 138 27.94 -5.55 -10.86
CA GLU A 138 28.44 -5.02 -12.12
C GLU A 138 29.95 -5.30 -12.24
N THR A 139 30.34 -5.96 -13.33
CA THR A 139 31.75 -6.21 -13.64
C THR A 139 32.22 -5.16 -14.64
N ILE A 140 33.18 -4.35 -14.23
CA ILE A 140 33.74 -3.25 -15.02
C ILE A 140 35.18 -3.60 -15.39
N GLU A 141 35.47 -3.59 -16.68
CA GLU A 141 36.83 -3.66 -17.20
C GLU A 141 37.34 -2.25 -17.45
N THR A 142 38.49 -1.91 -16.89
CA THR A 142 39.18 -0.64 -17.12
C THR A 142 40.50 -0.92 -17.81
N THR A 143 40.71 -0.32 -18.97
CA THR A 143 41.96 -0.38 -19.72
C THR A 143 42.70 0.93 -19.57
N ILE A 144 43.91 0.87 -19.00
CA ILE A 144 44.80 2.01 -18.82
C ILE A 144 46.01 1.82 -19.71
N GLN A 145 46.42 2.85 -20.45
CA GLN A 145 47.67 2.83 -21.20
C GLN A 145 48.53 4.00 -20.80
N HIS A 146 49.82 3.76 -20.56
CA HIS A 146 50.79 4.81 -20.27
C HIS A 146 52.11 4.55 -20.99
N ARG A 147 52.91 5.60 -21.15
CA ARG A 147 54.27 5.47 -21.71
C ARG A 147 55.23 4.93 -20.67
N GLY A 148 56.28 4.25 -21.12
CA GLY A 148 57.33 3.71 -20.26
C GLY A 148 57.03 2.29 -19.78
N ALA A 149 57.99 1.69 -19.07
CA ALA A 149 57.89 0.32 -18.56
C ALA A 149 56.85 0.20 -17.43
N PRO A 150 56.38 -1.01 -17.10
CA PRO A 150 55.63 -1.32 -15.89
C PRO A 150 56.16 -0.61 -14.64
N GLY A 151 55.25 -0.01 -13.85
CA GLY A 151 55.61 0.74 -12.64
C GLY A 151 56.38 2.05 -12.88
N SER A 152 56.56 2.48 -14.13
CA SER A 152 57.05 3.82 -14.43
C SER A 152 55.92 4.84 -14.36
N ASN A 153 56.15 6.00 -13.73
CA ASN A 153 55.21 7.11 -13.67
C ASN A 153 55.13 7.88 -15.00
N GLY A 154 55.16 7.17 -16.13
CA GLY A 154 55.12 7.79 -17.45
C GLY A 154 53.75 8.36 -17.78
N LYS A 155 53.69 9.14 -18.86
CA LYS A 155 52.48 9.88 -19.24
C LYS A 155 51.33 8.93 -19.60
N LEU A 156 50.18 9.11 -18.96
CA LEU A 156 48.91 8.47 -19.31
C LEU A 156 48.51 8.81 -20.75
N LEU A 157 48.14 7.79 -21.52
CA LEU A 157 47.72 7.88 -22.91
C LEU A 157 46.22 7.63 -23.06
N LEU A 158 45.69 6.64 -22.35
CA LEU A 158 44.30 6.21 -22.42
C LEU A 158 43.84 5.68 -21.07
N SER A 159 42.58 5.93 -20.71
CA SER A 159 41.92 5.32 -19.57
C SER A 159 40.44 5.18 -19.91
N ASP A 160 40.01 3.98 -20.28
CA ASP A 160 38.64 3.69 -20.67
C ASP A 160 38.07 2.61 -19.75
N SER A 161 36.81 2.77 -19.35
CA SER A 161 36.08 1.80 -18.52
C SER A 161 34.81 1.36 -19.24
N VAL A 162 34.55 0.05 -19.26
CA VAL A 162 33.38 -0.57 -19.90
C VAL A 162 32.75 -1.59 -18.96
N VAL A 163 31.42 -1.58 -18.87
CA VAL A 163 30.67 -2.63 -18.17
C VAL A 163 30.63 -3.87 -19.05
N ILE A 164 31.26 -4.95 -18.60
CA ILE A 164 31.37 -6.21 -19.33
C ILE A 164 30.42 -7.29 -18.80
N GLY A 165 29.83 -7.09 -17.62
CA GLY A 165 28.86 -8.01 -17.04
C GLY A 165 27.96 -7.33 -16.02
N LYS A 166 26.71 -7.79 -15.93
CA LYS A 166 25.75 -7.37 -14.92
C LYS A 166 24.94 -8.59 -14.48
N ASP A 167 25.16 -9.00 -13.25
CA ASP A 167 24.47 -10.11 -12.61
C ASP A 167 23.50 -9.59 -11.55
N GLU A 168 22.31 -10.18 -11.48
CA GLU A 168 21.29 -9.86 -10.48
C GLU A 168 20.94 -11.12 -9.69
N VAL A 169 21.07 -11.05 -8.37
CA VAL A 169 20.67 -12.12 -7.46
C VAL A 169 19.57 -11.59 -6.56
N LYS A 170 18.42 -12.27 -6.56
CA LYS A 170 17.31 -11.96 -5.66
C LYS A 170 17.44 -12.82 -4.41
N GLY A 171 17.34 -12.19 -3.24
CA GLY A 171 17.22 -12.89 -1.97
C GLY A 171 15.77 -13.31 -1.69
N ASP A 172 15.56 -13.88 -0.51
CA ASP A 172 14.23 -14.30 -0.07
C ASP A 172 13.34 -13.07 0.19
N PRO A 173 12.09 -13.06 -0.31
CA PRO A 173 11.19 -11.94 -0.07
C PRO A 173 10.70 -11.92 1.37
N LEU A 174 10.62 -10.71 1.95
CA LEU A 174 9.94 -10.45 3.21
C LEU A 174 8.52 -9.97 2.89
N VAL A 175 7.52 -10.68 3.40
CA VAL A 175 6.10 -10.33 3.22
C VAL A 175 5.55 -9.80 4.54
N SER A 176 4.93 -8.63 4.50
CA SER A 176 4.19 -8.04 5.62
C SER A 176 2.77 -7.71 5.19
N GLU A 177 1.82 -7.88 6.11
CA GLU A 177 0.40 -7.64 5.87
C GLU A 177 -0.14 -6.71 6.96
N THR A 178 -0.87 -5.68 6.53
CA THR A 178 -1.59 -4.77 7.41
C THR A 178 -3.04 -4.69 6.96
N SER A 179 -3.96 -4.75 7.92
CA SER A 179 -5.39 -4.70 7.65
C SER A 179 -6.06 -3.55 8.39
N GLU A 180 -6.91 -2.81 7.70
CA GLU A 180 -7.71 -1.72 8.22
C GLU A 180 -9.20 -2.03 8.03
N THR A 181 -9.98 -1.91 9.09
CA THR A 181 -11.43 -2.09 9.06
C THR A 181 -12.10 -0.74 9.26
N THR A 182 -13.00 -0.39 8.34
CA THR A 182 -13.84 0.80 8.44
C THR A 182 -15.30 0.38 8.44
N VAL A 183 -16.11 1.05 9.26
CA VAL A 183 -17.55 0.85 9.34
C VAL A 183 -18.23 2.15 8.95
N THR A 184 -19.14 2.08 8.00
CA THR A 184 -19.86 3.24 7.49
C THR A 184 -21.37 2.98 7.56
N GLU A 185 -22.08 3.90 8.17
CA GLU A 185 -23.54 3.91 8.18
C GLU A 185 -24.03 4.54 6.87
N GLY A 186 -24.96 3.86 6.21
CA GLY A 186 -25.66 4.36 5.03
C GLY A 186 -26.76 5.36 5.38
N GLU A 187 -27.69 5.55 4.44
CA GLU A 187 -28.84 6.44 4.64
C GLU A 187 -29.78 5.87 5.71
N VAL A 188 -30.09 6.68 6.72
CA VAL A 188 -31.00 6.30 7.80
C VAL A 188 -32.43 6.64 7.40
N THR A 189 -33.27 5.62 7.35
CA THR A 189 -34.72 5.78 7.17
C THR A 189 -35.42 5.62 8.50
N SER A 190 -36.33 6.53 8.84
CA SER A 190 -37.06 6.49 10.11
C SER A 190 -38.57 6.41 9.90
N GLN A 191 -39.21 5.52 10.65
CA GLN A 191 -40.66 5.38 10.70
C GLN A 191 -41.14 5.60 12.13
N THR A 192 -42.08 6.53 12.30
CA THR A 192 -42.72 6.79 13.60
C THR A 192 -44.12 6.20 13.63
N THR A 193 -44.40 5.41 14.65
CA THR A 193 -45.73 4.89 14.96
C THR A 193 -46.16 5.39 16.33
N SER A 194 -47.46 5.57 16.52
CA SER A 194 -48.01 5.97 17.82
C SER A 194 -49.17 5.07 18.21
N LYS A 195 -49.24 4.75 19.49
CA LYS A 195 -50.28 3.93 20.09
C LYS A 195 -50.79 4.62 21.35
N VAL A 196 -52.11 4.82 21.44
CA VAL A 196 -52.73 5.30 22.68
C VAL A 196 -52.61 4.20 23.73
N ILE A 197 -52.04 4.53 24.88
CA ILE A 197 -51.86 3.60 26.01
C ILE A 197 -52.79 3.92 27.17
N ASP A 198 -53.17 5.19 27.35
CA ASP A 198 -54.13 5.61 28.37
C ASP A 198 -54.87 6.87 27.96
N THR A 199 -56.04 7.10 28.54
CA THR A 199 -56.80 8.34 28.39
C THR A 199 -57.42 8.72 29.73
N LYS A 200 -57.03 9.88 30.25
CA LYS A 200 -57.56 10.45 31.48
C LYS A 200 -58.47 11.63 31.15
N VAL A 201 -59.60 11.72 31.84
CA VAL A 201 -60.56 12.81 31.66
C VAL A 201 -60.75 13.52 32.98
N GLU A 202 -60.36 14.79 33.01
CA GLU A 202 -60.56 15.68 34.15
C GLU A 202 -61.64 16.70 33.81
N ARG A 203 -62.51 16.98 34.78
CA ARG A 203 -63.63 17.90 34.62
C ARG A 203 -63.55 18.98 35.68
N SER A 204 -63.58 20.24 35.26
CA SER A 204 -63.71 21.35 36.20
C SER A 204 -65.08 21.35 36.88
N GLY A 205 -65.21 22.09 37.97
CA GLY A 205 -66.52 22.48 38.48
C GLY A 205 -67.31 23.28 37.44
N TRP A 206 -68.64 23.30 37.59
CA TRP A 206 -69.54 24.10 36.77
C TRP A 206 -69.32 25.59 37.04
N LYS A 207 -69.25 26.37 35.96
CA LYS A 207 -69.09 27.83 35.96
C LYS A 207 -70.31 28.45 35.30
N ILE A 208 -70.85 29.53 35.88
CA ILE A 208 -71.99 30.25 35.31
C ILE A 208 -71.55 30.91 34.00
N GLY A 209 -72.31 30.68 32.92
CA GLY A 209 -72.08 31.35 31.65
C GLY A 209 -72.49 32.82 31.72
N HIS A 210 -71.53 33.74 31.66
CA HIS A 210 -71.84 35.14 31.38
C HIS A 210 -72.12 35.26 29.87
N ASN A 211 -73.40 35.41 29.52
CA ASN A 211 -73.78 35.84 28.18
C ASN A 211 -73.27 37.28 28.00
N ASN A 212 -72.33 37.50 27.08
CA ASN A 212 -72.15 38.79 26.44
C ASN A 212 -73.24 38.98 25.38
#